data_AF-A0A5K1JD97-F1
#
_entry.id   AF-A0A5K1JD97-F1
#
_cell.length_a   1.000
_cell.length_b   1.000
_cell.length_c   1.000
_cell.angle_alpha   90.00
_cell.angle_beta   90.00
_cell.angle_gamma   90.00
#
_symmetry.space_group_name_H-M   'P 1'
#
loop_
_entity.id
_entity.type
_entity.pdbx_description
1 polymer ?
#
loop_
_entity_poly.entity_id
_entity_poly.type
_entity_poly.pdbx_seq_one_letter_code
_entity_poly.pdbx_strand_id
1 'polypeptide(L)'
;MVVLVALRAARVLTRKMEPLVAAANAVAADDLDKPAGTSDVAEVDDVLAAMERMRVSLKRSLEEQMASEETRRQRMETLAHELKTPLTLIQGNAELLAADLEEGRLQGEQADEARAILDATHRLDAALIDIISAWREGERDGEGRSEPDADSRG
;
A
#
# COMPACT_ATOMS: atom_id res chain seq x y z
N MET A 1 -42.04 5.77 42.41
CA MET A 1 -42.67 5.41 41.12
C MET A 1 -41.94 6.09 39.95
N VAL A 2 -41.80 7.42 39.96
CA VAL A 2 -41.07 8.18 38.90
C VAL A 2 -39.62 7.71 38.68
N VAL A 3 -38.84 7.51 39.75
CA VAL A 3 -37.44 7.03 39.65
C VAL A 3 -37.35 5.66 38.99
N LEU A 4 -38.27 4.74 39.31
CA LEU A 4 -38.29 3.39 38.74
C LEU A 4 -38.61 3.43 37.23
N VAL A 5 -39.55 4.29 36.83
CA VAL A 5 -39.91 4.50 35.42
C VAL A 5 -38.75 5.12 34.66
N ALA A 6 -38.08 6.13 35.23
CA ALA A 6 -36.89 6.75 34.64
C ALA A 6 -35.74 5.73 34.45
N LEU A 7 -35.47 4.90 35.46
CA LEU A 7 -34.44 3.85 35.36
C LEU A 7 -34.79 2.79 34.31
N ARG A 8 -36.07 2.43 34.17
CA ARG A 8 -36.54 1.49 33.16
C ARG A 8 -36.43 2.08 31.75
N ALA A 9 -36.85 3.34 31.58
CA ALA A 9 -36.74 4.05 30.31
C ALA A 9 -35.28 4.21 29.86
N ALA A 10 -34.38 4.60 30.78
CA ALA A 10 -32.95 4.68 30.52
C ALA A 10 -32.39 3.32 30.07
N ARG A 11 -32.74 2.23 30.77
CA ARG A 11 -32.27 0.88 30.43
C ARG A 11 -32.77 0.38 29.07
N VAL A 12 -34.01 0.72 28.70
CA VAL A 12 -34.55 0.43 27.38
C VAL A 12 -33.82 1.23 26.31
N LEU A 13 -33.62 2.53 26.52
CA LEU A 13 -32.91 3.39 25.57
C LEU A 13 -31.48 2.93 25.33
N THR A 14 -30.74 2.57 26.39
CA THR A 14 -29.38 2.03 26.27
C THR A 14 -29.34 0.75 25.43
N ARG A 15 -30.27 -0.19 25.66
CA ARG A 15 -30.35 -1.43 24.87
C ARG A 15 -30.64 -1.15 23.41
N LYS A 16 -31.50 -0.18 23.11
CA LYS A 16 -31.84 0.16 21.72
C LYS A 16 -30.69 0.87 20.98
N MET A 17 -29.70 1.42 21.68
CA MET A 17 -28.50 2.05 21.12
C MET A 17 -27.31 1.10 20.98
N GLU A 18 -27.36 -0.08 21.62
CA GLU A 18 -26.29 -1.08 21.60
C GLU A 18 -25.85 -1.48 20.18
N PRO A 19 -26.76 -1.70 19.20
CA PRO A 19 -26.35 -2.04 17.83
C PRO A 19 -25.54 -0.93 17.15
N LEU A 20 -25.85 0.34 17.44
CA LEU A 20 -25.17 1.49 16.85
C LEU A 20 -23.74 1.62 17.39
N VAL A 21 -23.57 1.44 18.71
CA VAL A 21 -22.25 1.43 19.36
C VAL A 21 -21.41 0.27 18.84
N ALA A 22 -22.02 -0.91 18.67
CA ALA A 22 -21.33 -2.07 18.12
C ALA A 22 -20.85 -1.83 16.69
N ALA A 23 -21.70 -1.27 15.82
CA ALA A 23 -21.33 -0.94 14.44
C ALA A 23 -20.19 0.10 14.38
N ALA A 24 -20.26 1.15 15.21
CA ALA A 24 -19.21 2.17 15.29
C ALA A 24 -17.87 1.57 15.77
N ASN A 25 -17.90 0.70 16.78
CA ASN A 25 -16.70 0.03 17.28
C ASN A 25 -16.11 -0.96 16.26
N ALA A 26 -16.95 -1.67 15.49
CA ALA A 26 -16.47 -2.56 14.43
C ALA A 26 -15.73 -1.77 13.34
N VAL A 27 -16.31 -0.66 12.86
CA VAL A 27 -15.64 0.23 11.91
C VAL A 27 -14.36 0.83 12.50
N ALA A 28 -14.36 1.25 13.77
CA ALA A 28 -13.18 1.80 14.43
C ALA A 28 -12.05 0.77 14.63
N ALA A 29 -12.40 -0.51 14.71
CA ALA A 29 -11.46 -1.63 14.82
C ALA A 29 -11.04 -2.20 13.45
N ASP A 30 -11.42 -1.55 12.34
CA ASP A 30 -11.21 -2.02 10.96
C ASP A 30 -11.87 -3.36 10.64
N ASP A 31 -12.82 -3.80 11.47
CA ASP A 31 -13.60 -5.01 11.29
C ASP A 31 -14.78 -4.72 10.37
N LEU A 32 -14.46 -4.53 9.09
CA LEU A 32 -15.42 -4.16 8.06
C LEU A 32 -16.15 -5.38 7.48
N ASP A 33 -15.99 -6.59 8.03
CA ASP A 33 -16.75 -7.77 7.61
C ASP A 33 -18.06 -7.94 8.40
N LYS A 34 -18.18 -7.27 9.54
CA LYS A 34 -19.39 -7.29 10.35
C LYS A 34 -20.42 -6.26 9.86
N PRO A 35 -21.61 -6.68 9.41
CA PRO A 35 -22.67 -5.76 9.05
C PRO A 35 -23.19 -5.01 10.28
N ALA A 36 -23.70 -3.79 10.07
CA ALA A 36 -24.41 -3.09 11.12
C ALA A 36 -25.67 -3.88 11.56
N GLY A 37 -25.96 -3.89 12.86
CA GLY A 37 -27.16 -4.53 13.41
C GLY A 37 -28.45 -3.74 13.10
N THR A 38 -29.56 -4.15 13.72
CA THR A 38 -30.87 -3.48 13.64
C THR A 38 -31.39 -3.12 15.04
N SER A 39 -32.32 -2.18 15.13
CA SER A 39 -32.94 -1.71 16.37
C SER A 39 -34.46 -1.50 16.20
N ASP A 40 -35.24 -1.71 17.25
CA ASP A 40 -36.68 -1.44 17.22
C ASP A 40 -37.02 0.07 17.34
N VAL A 41 -36.15 0.97 16.86
CA VAL A 41 -36.35 2.43 16.80
C VAL A 41 -36.01 2.88 15.40
N ALA A 42 -36.99 3.43 14.68
CA ALA A 42 -36.82 3.87 13.29
C ALA A 42 -35.64 4.84 13.14
N GLU A 43 -35.50 5.82 14.04
CA GLU A 43 -34.39 6.78 13.99
C GLU A 43 -33.01 6.13 14.21
N VAL A 44 -32.95 5.05 15.00
CA VAL A 44 -31.69 4.31 15.20
C VAL A 44 -31.39 3.45 13.98
N ASP A 45 -32.40 2.80 13.39
CA ASP A 45 -32.27 2.05 12.14
C ASP A 45 -31.79 2.94 10.99
N ASP A 46 -32.27 4.17 10.88
CA ASP A 46 -31.82 5.13 9.87
C ASP A 46 -30.32 5.43 9.99
N VAL A 47 -29.82 5.60 11.24
CA VAL A 47 -28.39 5.83 11.50
C VAL A 47 -27.58 4.56 11.24
N LEU A 48 -28.07 3.39 11.65
CA LEU A 48 -27.45 2.10 11.36
C LEU A 48 -27.32 1.86 9.86
N ALA A 49 -28.34 2.20 9.06
CA ALA A 49 -28.29 2.13 7.61
C ALA A 49 -27.24 3.09 7.02
N ALA A 50 -27.07 4.28 7.61
CA ALA A 50 -26.00 5.21 7.21
C ALA A 50 -24.60 4.69 7.56
N MET A 51 -24.43 4.10 8.74
CA MET A 51 -23.18 3.44 9.16
C MET A 51 -22.84 2.26 8.26
N GLU A 52 -23.83 1.46 7.87
CA GLU A 52 -23.64 0.34 6.96
C GLU A 52 -23.16 0.80 5.57
N ARG A 53 -23.77 1.86 5.02
CA ARG A 53 -23.28 2.47 3.76
C ARG A 53 -21.84 2.97 3.90
N MET A 54 -21.49 3.56 5.05
CA MET A 54 -20.12 4.01 5.33
C MET A 54 -19.15 2.82 5.39
N ARG A 55 -19.48 1.75 6.12
CA ARG A 55 -18.69 0.52 6.22
C ARG A 55 -18.41 -0.08 4.84
N VAL A 56 -19.46 -0.26 4.04
CA VAL A 56 -19.33 -0.81 2.67
C VAL A 56 -18.48 0.10 1.78
N SER A 57 -18.68 1.42 1.86
CA SER A 57 -17.88 2.35 1.08
C SER A 57 -16.41 2.32 1.49
N LEU A 58 -16.12 2.25 2.79
CA LEU A 58 -14.76 2.18 3.30
C LEU A 58 -14.07 0.89 2.88
N LYS A 59 -14.75 -0.25 3.03
CA LYS A 59 -14.25 -1.56 2.59
C LYS A 59 -13.90 -1.55 1.11
N ARG A 60 -14.81 -1.05 0.27
CA ARG A 60 -14.56 -0.92 -1.17
C ARG A 60 -13.36 -0.01 -1.46
N SER A 61 -13.25 1.14 -0.78
CA SER A 61 -12.11 2.03 -0.97
C SER A 61 -10.78 1.39 -0.59
N LEU A 62 -10.74 0.59 0.48
CA LEU A 62 -9.55 -0.17 0.86
C LEU A 62 -9.20 -1.24 -0.17
N GLU A 63 -10.20 -2.01 -0.64
CA GLU A 63 -10.01 -3.02 -1.69
C GLU A 63 -9.50 -2.38 -3.00
N GLU A 64 -10.06 -1.24 -3.40
CA GLU A 64 -9.61 -0.46 -4.56
C GLU A 64 -8.17 0.07 -4.38
N GLN A 65 -7.82 0.53 -3.17
CA GLN A 65 -6.47 0.96 -2.84
C GLN A 65 -5.48 -0.20 -2.96
N MET A 66 -5.78 -1.35 -2.34
CA MET A 66 -4.93 -2.55 -2.41
C MET A 66 -4.74 -3.01 -3.86
N ALA A 67 -5.82 -3.08 -4.65
CA ALA A 67 -5.74 -3.45 -6.05
C ALA A 67 -4.91 -2.45 -6.89
N SER A 68 -5.03 -1.15 -6.59
CA SER A 68 -4.23 -0.12 -7.24
C SER A 68 -2.75 -0.19 -6.85
N GLU A 69 -2.45 -0.48 -5.59
CA GLU A 69 -1.07 -0.67 -5.12
C GLU A 69 -0.43 -1.89 -5.77
N GLU A 70 -1.14 -3.01 -5.85
CA GLU A 70 -0.68 -4.22 -6.54
C GLU A 70 -0.44 -3.96 -8.04
N THR A 71 -1.37 -3.26 -8.69
CA THR A 71 -1.18 -2.87 -10.10
C THR A 71 0.04 -1.95 -10.27
N ARG A 72 0.25 -1.01 -9.35
CA ARG A 72 1.41 -0.11 -9.37
C ARG A 72 2.71 -0.91 -9.19
N ARG A 73 2.72 -1.91 -8.31
CA ARG A 73 3.83 -2.83 -8.08
C ARG A 73 4.23 -3.59 -9.34
N GLN A 74 3.26 -4.24 -10.00
CA GLN A 74 3.50 -5.00 -11.23
C GLN A 74 4.04 -4.12 -12.38
N ARG A 75 3.55 -2.88 -12.48
CA ARG A 75 4.08 -1.92 -13.46
C ARG A 75 5.53 -1.55 -13.18
N MET A 76 5.89 -1.36 -11.91
CA MET A 76 7.27 -1.01 -11.54
C MET A 76 8.25 -2.14 -11.84
N GLU A 77 7.87 -3.40 -11.58
CA GLU A 77 8.68 -4.56 -11.96
C GLU A 77 8.93 -4.60 -13.47
N THR A 78 7.88 -4.38 -14.27
CA THR A 78 7.99 -4.31 -15.72
C THR A 78 8.95 -3.19 -16.15
N LEU A 79 8.79 -1.98 -15.60
CA LEU A 79 9.67 -0.85 -15.90
C LEU A 79 11.14 -1.14 -15.53
N ALA A 80 11.39 -1.80 -14.39
CA ALA A 80 12.73 -2.17 -13.98
C ALA A 80 13.38 -3.14 -14.99
N HIS A 81 12.63 -4.15 -15.45
CA HIS A 81 13.10 -5.07 -16.49
C HIS A 81 13.36 -4.36 -17.83
N GLU A 82 12.45 -3.47 -18.24
CA GLU A 82 12.57 -2.70 -19.46
C GLU A 82 13.76 -1.75 -19.44
N LEU A 83 14.09 -1.14 -18.30
CA LEU A 83 15.26 -0.26 -18.15
C LEU A 83 16.58 -1.02 -18.07
N LYS A 84 16.58 -2.21 -17.46
CA LYS A 84 17.78 -3.05 -17.35
C LYS A 84 18.32 -3.45 -18.72
N THR A 85 17.44 -3.70 -19.69
CA THR A 85 17.81 -4.14 -21.04
C THR A 85 18.68 -3.12 -21.81
N PRO A 86 18.24 -1.87 -22.07
CA PRO A 86 19.06 -0.86 -22.71
C PRO A 86 20.27 -0.48 -21.86
N LEU A 87 20.15 -0.48 -20.53
CA LEU A 87 21.29 -0.19 -19.65
C LEU A 87 22.40 -1.24 -19.80
N THR A 88 22.05 -2.53 -19.89
CA THR A 88 23.01 -3.62 -20.11
C THR A 88 23.74 -3.45 -21.46
N LEU A 89 23.02 -3.00 -22.50
CA LEU A 89 23.64 -2.68 -23.80
C LEU A 89 24.59 -1.48 -23.72
N ILE A 90 24.19 -0.41 -23.03
CA ILE A 90 25.05 0.77 -22.82
C ILE A 90 26.30 0.38 -22.02
N GLN A 91 26.14 -0.43 -20.98
CA GLN A 91 27.24 -0.94 -20.17
C GLN A 91 28.21 -1.79 -21.01
N GLY A 92 27.71 -2.71 -21.83
CA GLY A 92 28.56 -3.48 -22.74
C GLY A 92 29.34 -2.58 -23.73
N ASN A 93 28.70 -1.55 -24.27
CA ASN A 93 29.39 -0.58 -25.13
C ASN A 93 30.42 0.25 -24.36
N ALA A 94 30.12 0.62 -23.12
CA ALA A 94 31.05 1.34 -22.27
C ALA A 94 32.28 0.47 -21.95
N GLU A 95 32.10 -0.82 -21.66
CA GLU A 95 33.20 -1.78 -21.45
C GLU A 95 34.13 -1.87 -22.68
N LEU A 96 33.59 -1.79 -23.91
CA LEU A 96 34.40 -1.70 -25.12
C LEU A 96 35.22 -0.39 -25.19
N LEU A 97 34.61 0.74 -24.83
CA LEU A 97 35.33 2.02 -24.75
C LEU A 97 36.43 1.99 -23.68
N ALA A 98 36.20 1.29 -22.56
CA ALA A 98 37.20 1.09 -21.52
C ALA A 98 38.40 0.28 -22.05
N ALA A 99 38.15 -0.79 -22.81
CA ALA A 99 39.22 -1.56 -23.45
C ALA A 99 40.01 -0.72 -24.46
N ASP A 100 39.35 0.09 -25.30
CA ASP A 100 40.03 0.97 -26.26
C ASP A 100 40.88 2.07 -25.58
N LEU A 101 40.46 2.54 -24.39
CA LEU A 101 41.24 3.43 -23.54
C LEU A 101 42.50 2.74 -22.99
N GLU A 102 42.37 1.52 -22.46
CA GLU A 102 43.48 0.73 -21.92
C GLU A 102 44.53 0.40 -22.99
N GLU A 103 44.08 0.10 -24.21
CA GLU A 103 44.95 -0.16 -25.36
C GLU A 103 45.56 1.11 -25.98
N GLY A 104 45.21 2.31 -25.49
CA GLY A 104 45.70 3.59 -26.00
C GLY A 104 45.19 3.94 -27.41
N ARG A 105 44.10 3.30 -27.86
CA ARG A 105 43.45 3.57 -29.15
C ARG A 105 42.66 4.89 -29.13
N LEU A 106 42.21 5.32 -27.96
CA LEU A 106 41.57 6.61 -27.72
C LEU A 106 42.53 7.57 -27.03
N GLN A 107 42.65 8.80 -27.53
CA GLN A 107 43.59 9.81 -27.01
C GLN A 107 42.98 11.22 -27.04
N GLY A 108 43.55 12.12 -26.23
CA GLY A 108 43.08 13.50 -26.14
C GLY A 108 41.61 13.59 -25.74
N GLU A 109 40.86 14.43 -26.44
CA GLU A 109 39.44 14.70 -26.18
C GLU A 109 38.56 13.43 -26.23
N GLN A 110 38.85 12.50 -27.15
CA GLN A 110 38.10 11.24 -27.28
C GLN A 110 38.26 10.34 -26.04
N ALA A 111 39.43 10.38 -25.41
CA ALA A 111 39.66 9.63 -24.18
C ALA A 111 38.90 10.23 -22.99
N ASP A 112 38.80 11.55 -22.94
CA ASP A 112 38.08 12.26 -21.88
C ASP A 112 36.56 12.07 -22.02
N GLU A 113 36.03 12.10 -23.24
CA GLU A 113 34.63 11.77 -23.53
C GLU A 113 34.28 10.32 -23.15
N ALA A 114 35.13 9.36 -23.53
CA ALA A 114 34.93 7.95 -23.20
C ALA A 114 34.89 7.71 -21.68
N ARG A 115 35.78 8.36 -20.92
CA ARG A 115 35.76 8.32 -19.44
C ARG A 115 34.49 8.92 -18.86
N ALA A 116 33.99 10.01 -19.43
CA ALA A 116 32.74 10.63 -18.98
C ALA A 116 31.53 9.71 -19.22
N ILE A 117 31.48 9.01 -20.37
CA ILE A 117 30.42 8.03 -20.68
C ILE A 117 30.48 6.85 -19.70
N LEU A 118 31.68 6.35 -19.39
CA LEU A 118 31.88 5.28 -18.40
C LEU A 118 31.38 5.67 -17.01
N ASP A 119 31.77 6.85 -16.52
CA ASP A 119 31.32 7.36 -15.21
C ASP A 119 29.80 7.53 -15.17
N ALA A 120 29.22 8.13 -16.21
CA ALA A 120 27.77 8.31 -16.31
C ALA A 120 27.02 6.96 -16.32
N THR A 121 27.54 5.95 -17.03
CA THR A 121 26.93 4.62 -17.09
C THR A 121 26.95 3.92 -15.74
N HIS A 122 28.09 3.95 -15.02
CA HIS A 122 28.17 3.39 -13.67
C HIS A 122 27.23 4.10 -12.67
N ARG A 123 27.12 5.43 -12.77
CA ARG A 123 26.20 6.20 -11.92
C ARG A 123 24.73 5.87 -12.19
N LEU A 124 24.37 5.64 -13.46
CA LEU A 124 23.03 5.22 -13.84
C LEU A 124 22.69 3.82 -13.30
N ASP A 125 23.63 2.87 -13.36
CA ASP A 125 23.44 1.53 -12.81
C ASP A 125 23.26 1.55 -11.29
N ALA A 126 24.13 2.27 -10.57
CA ALA A 126 24.00 2.43 -9.12
C ALA A 126 22.65 3.08 -8.73
N ALA A 127 22.25 4.15 -9.43
CA ALA A 127 20.97 4.80 -9.18
C ALA A 127 19.77 3.87 -9.44
N LEU A 128 19.83 3.03 -10.49
CA LEU A 128 18.77 2.07 -10.78
C LEU A 128 18.66 1.02 -9.67
N ILE A 129 19.78 0.51 -9.16
CA ILE A 129 19.82 -0.44 -8.05
C ILE A 129 19.21 0.18 -6.78
N ASP A 130 19.60 1.41 -6.44
CA ASP A 130 19.09 2.14 -5.27
C ASP A 130 17.58 2.38 -5.36
N ILE A 131 17.10 2.74 -6.56
CA ILE A 131 15.68 2.90 -6.82
C ILE A 131 14.97 1.56 -6.57
N ILE A 132 15.38 0.49 -7.27
CA ILE A 132 14.77 -0.86 -7.16
C ILE A 132 14.77 -1.38 -5.71
N SER A 133 15.85 -1.18 -4.97
CA SER A 133 15.95 -1.61 -3.57
C SER A 133 14.99 -0.84 -2.67
N ALA A 134 14.90 0.48 -2.84
CA ALA A 134 13.95 1.32 -2.10
C ALA A 134 12.49 0.91 -2.36
N TRP A 135 12.14 0.54 -3.60
CA TRP A 135 10.79 0.01 -3.90
C TRP A 135 10.52 -1.31 -3.17
N ARG A 136 11.52 -2.22 -3.14
CA ARG A 136 11.39 -3.53 -2.49
C ARG A 136 11.33 -3.44 -0.97
N GLU A 137 11.93 -2.44 -0.35
CA GLU A 137 11.83 -2.22 1.10
C GLU A 137 10.43 -1.75 1.50
N GLY A 138 9.82 -0.84 0.72
CA GLY A 138 8.42 -0.44 0.94
C GLY A 138 7.41 -1.59 0.84
N GLU A 139 7.76 -2.68 0.14
CA GLU A 139 6.92 -3.88 0.04
C GLU A 139 6.90 -4.72 1.33
N ARG A 140 8.02 -4.79 2.07
CA ARG A 140 8.06 -5.57 3.33
C ARG A 140 7.29 -4.91 4.46
N ASP A 141 7.24 -3.58 4.48
CA ASP A 141 6.54 -2.83 5.52
C ASP A 141 5.01 -2.87 5.35
N GLY A 142 4.52 -3.14 4.13
CA GLY A 142 3.09 -3.32 3.84
C GLY A 142 2.55 -4.71 4.16
N GLU A 143 3.39 -5.74 4.07
CA GLU A 143 2.98 -7.15 4.24
C GLU A 143 2.84 -7.56 5.72
N GLY A 144 3.44 -6.80 6.64
CA GLY A 144 3.36 -7.04 8.10
C GLY A 144 2.05 -6.60 8.79
N ARG A 145 1.04 -6.12 8.06
CA ARG A 145 -0.26 -5.68 8.63
C ARG A 145 -1.42 -6.64 8.42
N SER A 146 -1.22 -7.74 7.69
CA SER A 146 -2.30 -8.64 7.28
C SER A 146 -2.15 -10.05 7.83
N GLU A 147 -2.07 -10.19 9.16
CA GLU A 147 -2.41 -11.45 9.84
C GLU A 147 -3.05 -11.12 11.20
N PRO A 148 -4.40 -11.04 11.29
CA PRO A 148 -5.06 -11.26 12.55
C PRO A 148 -5.04 -12.77 12.80
N ASP A 149 -4.30 -13.12 13.85
CA ASP A 149 -4.19 -14.42 14.50
C ASP A 149 -5.59 -15.04 14.69
N ALA A 150 -6.02 -15.82 13.70
CA ALA A 150 -7.26 -16.60 13.73
C ALA A 150 -6.96 -18.01 14.25
N ASP A 151 -6.23 -18.11 15.36
CA ASP A 151 -6.25 -19.31 16.19
C ASP A 151 -6.15 -18.95 17.66
N SER A 152 -7.30 -18.58 18.22
CA SER A 152 -7.49 -18.64 19.66
C SER A 152 -8.94 -18.90 20.01
N ARG A 153 -9.15 -20.15 20.45
CA ARG A 153 -10.21 -20.68 21.32
C ARG A 153 -11.43 -21.18 20.52
N GLY A 154 -11.87 -22.43 20.69
CA GLY A 154 -11.89 -23.23 21.91
C GLY A 154 -13.34 -23.43 22.31
#